data_AF-A0A1D6HWZ2-F1
#
_entry.id   AF-A0A1D6HWZ2-F1
#
_cell.length_a   1.000
_cell.length_b   1.000
_cell.length_c   1.000
_cell.angle_alpha   90.00
_cell.angle_beta   90.00
_cell.angle_gamma   90.00
#
_symmetry.space_group_name_H-M   'P 1'
#
loop_
_entity.id
_entity.type
_entity.pdbx_description
1 polymer ?
#
loop_
_entity_poly.entity_id
_entity_poly.type
_entity_poly.pdbx_seq_one_letter_code
_entity_poly.pdbx_strand_id
1 'polypeptide(L)'
;MRVAAATYLKNFTRRNLETRLCSSEVYKEFRDQLAQALLRVEPAILRVLIEVFRQVVEKDFVKDNLWPELIPQLKLVIQSSNLISPGQHPEWNTINALTVLQSVVRPFQVRSYMPSRVKQILPSFCKDMFRILDSLNFNSLIEDGSTMKLKIAKRCLIIFCALVTRHRKHTDN
;
A
#
# COMPACT_ATOMS: atom_id res chain seq x y z
N MET A 1 -16.08 -5.23 18.59
CA MET A 1 -17.02 -5.08 17.45
C MET A 1 -16.33 -4.82 16.10
N ARG A 2 -15.39 -3.87 15.97
CA ARG A 2 -14.79 -3.49 14.66
C ARG A 2 -14.04 -4.61 13.93
N VAL A 3 -13.33 -5.49 14.64
CA VAL A 3 -12.62 -6.64 14.03
C VAL A 3 -13.58 -7.68 13.43
N ALA A 4 -14.71 -7.94 14.10
CA ALA A 4 -15.74 -8.84 13.60
C ALA A 4 -16.38 -8.29 12.31
N ALA A 5 -16.68 -6.99 12.27
CA ALA A 5 -17.19 -6.32 11.08
C ALA A 5 -16.17 -6.38 9.91
N ALA A 6 -14.89 -6.11 10.17
CA ALA A 6 -13.84 -6.24 9.15
C ALA A 6 -13.72 -7.68 8.62
N THR A 7 -13.88 -8.68 9.50
CA THR A 7 -13.86 -10.09 9.13
C THR A 7 -15.07 -10.46 8.28
N TYR A 8 -16.25 -9.96 8.63
CA TYR A 8 -17.45 -10.10 7.81
C TYR A 8 -17.26 -9.50 6.42
N LEU A 9 -16.75 -8.27 6.34
CA LEU A 9 -16.46 -7.59 5.09
C LEU A 9 -15.51 -8.42 4.22
N LYS A 10 -14.41 -8.93 4.79
CA LYS A 10 -13.49 -9.84 4.08
C LYS A 10 -14.19 -11.03 3.45
N ASN A 11 -15.07 -11.68 4.21
CA ASN A 11 -15.80 -12.85 3.73
C ASN A 11 -16.82 -12.49 2.65
N PHE A 12 -17.50 -11.34 2.79
CA PHE A 12 -18.45 -10.83 1.82
C PHE A 12 -17.77 -10.47 0.50
N THR A 13 -16.69 -9.69 0.56
CA THR A 13 -15.91 -9.27 -0.62
C THR A 13 -15.41 -10.47 -1.41
N ARG A 14 -14.84 -11.48 -0.73
CA ARG A 14 -14.38 -12.73 -1.38
C ARG A 14 -15.46 -13.45 -2.16
N ARG A 15 -16.72 -13.38 -1.71
CA ARG A 15 -17.85 -14.07 -2.36
C ARG A 15 -18.47 -13.29 -3.51
N ASN A 16 -18.28 -11.97 -3.56
CA ASN A 16 -19.04 -11.08 -4.46
C ASN A 16 -18.17 -10.29 -5.44
N LEU A 17 -16.84 -10.35 -5.37
CA LEU A 17 -15.96 -9.57 -6.25
C LEU A 17 -15.98 -10.04 -7.73
N GLU A 18 -16.43 -11.26 -7.98
CA GLU A 18 -16.52 -11.86 -9.32
C GLU A 18 -17.79 -11.47 -10.07
N THR A 19 -18.80 -10.94 -9.38
CA THR A 19 -20.08 -10.53 -9.96
C THR A 19 -19.93 -9.17 -10.67
N ARG A 20 -20.74 -8.89 -11.71
CA ARG A 20 -20.71 -7.68 -12.57
C ARG A 20 -20.97 -6.33 -11.86
N LEU A 21 -20.87 -6.25 -10.53
CA LEU A 21 -21.10 -5.04 -9.72
C LEU A 21 -19.97 -4.01 -9.78
N CYS A 22 -18.81 -4.37 -10.36
CA CYS A 22 -17.58 -3.56 -10.33
C CYS A 22 -17.57 -2.29 -11.18
N SER A 23 -18.57 -2.07 -12.05
CA SER A 23 -18.74 -0.79 -12.77
C SER A 23 -19.67 0.17 -12.05
N SER A 24 -20.34 -0.26 -10.98
CA SER A 24 -21.25 0.60 -10.23
C SER A 24 -20.49 1.68 -9.45
N GLU A 25 -21.10 2.87 -9.36
CA GLU A 25 -20.52 3.98 -8.62
C GLU A 25 -20.33 3.64 -7.12
N VAL A 26 -21.25 2.83 -6.58
CA VAL A 26 -21.19 2.29 -5.22
C VAL A 26 -19.93 1.45 -4.99
N TYR A 27 -19.50 0.65 -5.97
CA TYR A 27 -18.29 -0.15 -5.84
C TYR A 27 -17.02 0.71 -5.86
N LYS A 28 -16.96 1.74 -6.73
CA LYS A 28 -15.84 2.68 -6.76
C LYS A 28 -15.73 3.42 -5.43
N GLU A 29 -16.85 3.92 -4.92
CA GLU A 29 -16.90 4.58 -3.61
C GLU A 29 -16.44 3.64 -2.49
N PHE A 30 -16.93 2.40 -2.45
CA PHE A 30 -16.49 1.40 -1.48
C PHE A 30 -14.98 1.20 -1.52
N ARG A 31 -14.41 1.04 -2.73
CA ARG A 31 -12.99 0.81 -2.93
C ARG A 31 -12.15 2.00 -2.46
N ASP A 32 -12.58 3.22 -2.76
CA ASP A 32 -11.87 4.44 -2.37
C ASP A 32 -11.96 4.66 -0.85
N GLN A 33 -13.14 4.41 -0.25
CA GLN A 33 -13.31 4.41 1.20
C GLN A 33 -12.46 3.34 1.88
N LEU A 34 -12.34 2.14 1.29
CA LEU A 34 -11.46 1.09 1.79
C LEU A 34 -10.00 1.54 1.79
N ALA A 35 -9.51 2.15 0.70
CA ALA A 35 -8.16 2.70 0.63
C ALA A 35 -7.90 3.74 1.71
N GLN A 36 -8.82 4.69 1.91
CA GLN A 36 -8.71 5.72 2.94
C GLN A 36 -8.75 5.14 4.36
N ALA A 37 -9.63 4.16 4.60
CA ALA A 37 -9.74 3.50 5.91
C ALA A 37 -8.44 2.81 6.30
N LEU A 38 -7.77 2.13 5.36
CA LEU A 38 -6.50 1.44 5.62
C LEU A 38 -5.41 2.37 6.16
N LEU A 39 -5.43 3.66 5.79
CA LEU A 39 -4.43 4.63 6.25
C LEU A 39 -4.61 4.99 7.73
N ARG A 40 -5.83 4.90 8.25
CA ARG A 40 -6.25 5.47 9.54
C ARG A 40 -6.55 4.43 10.62
N VAL A 41 -6.72 3.15 10.25
CA VAL A 41 -7.11 2.10 11.20
C VAL A 41 -5.93 1.58 12.03
N GLU A 42 -6.28 1.03 13.20
CA GLU A 42 -5.35 0.34 14.10
C GLU A 42 -4.77 -0.94 13.47
N PRO A 43 -3.58 -1.41 13.89
CA PRO A 43 -2.87 -2.53 13.29
C PRO A 43 -3.68 -3.84 13.18
N ALA A 44 -4.52 -4.15 14.17
CA ALA A 44 -5.34 -5.36 14.16
C ALA A 44 -6.40 -5.33 13.04
N ILE A 45 -7.03 -4.17 12.82
CA ILE A 45 -8.03 -3.96 11.77
C ILE A 45 -7.35 -3.90 10.40
N LEU A 46 -6.21 -3.20 10.31
CA LEU A 46 -5.40 -3.11 9.09
C LEU A 46 -5.09 -4.50 8.52
N ARG A 47 -4.67 -5.44 9.37
CA ARG A 47 -4.36 -6.82 8.95
C ARG A 47 -5.54 -7.55 8.32
N VAL A 48 -6.77 -7.25 8.75
CA VAL A 48 -7.97 -7.88 8.17
C VAL A 48 -8.34 -7.18 6.87
N LEU A 49 -8.38 -5.84 6.88
CA LEU A 49 -8.77 -5.04 5.72
C LEU A 49 -7.76 -5.15 4.57
N ILE A 50 -6.47 -5.39 4.84
CA ILE A 50 -5.48 -5.56 3.78
C ILE A 50 -5.75 -6.79 2.92
N GLU A 51 -6.35 -7.85 3.49
CA GLU A 51 -6.73 -9.04 2.71
C GLU A 51 -7.92 -8.77 1.80
N VAL A 52 -8.79 -7.83 2.18
CA VAL A 52 -9.88 -7.33 1.33
C VAL A 52 -9.30 -6.50 0.20
N PHE A 53 -8.44 -5.56 0.56
CA PHE A 53 -7.79 -4.65 -0.38
C PHE A 53 -6.94 -5.37 -1.42
N ARG A 54 -6.21 -6.43 -1.04
CA ARG A 54 -5.46 -7.25 -1.99
C ARG A 54 -6.32 -7.83 -3.09
N GLN A 55 -7.54 -8.27 -2.78
CA GLN A 55 -8.46 -8.82 -3.79
C GLN A 55 -8.91 -7.72 -4.76
N VAL A 56 -9.18 -6.53 -4.23
CA VAL A 56 -9.56 -5.36 -5.03
C VAL A 56 -8.42 -4.90 -5.94
N VAL A 57 -7.19 -4.77 -5.41
CA VAL A 57 -5.98 -4.43 -6.19
C VAL A 57 -5.74 -5.44 -7.30
N GLU A 58 -5.81 -6.72 -6.94
CA GLU A 58 -5.57 -7.83 -7.85
C GLU A 58 -6.53 -7.80 -9.04
N LYS A 59 -7.80 -7.51 -8.80
CA LYS A 59 -8.79 -7.32 -9.86
C LYS A 59 -8.60 -5.98 -10.58
N ASP A 60 -8.84 -4.89 -9.88
CA ASP A 60 -9.06 -3.58 -10.49
C ASP A 60 -7.77 -2.92 -10.96
N PHE A 61 -6.65 -3.15 -10.29
CA PHE A 61 -5.39 -2.50 -10.61
C PHE A 61 -4.48 -3.39 -11.47
N VAL A 62 -4.37 -4.68 -11.14
CA VAL A 62 -3.45 -5.60 -11.83
C VAL A 62 -4.07 -6.19 -13.09
N LYS A 63 -5.28 -6.74 -13.01
CA LYS A 63 -5.93 -7.42 -14.16
C LYS A 63 -6.65 -6.44 -15.09
N ASP A 64 -7.48 -5.57 -14.51
CA ASP A 64 -8.43 -4.78 -15.30
C ASP A 64 -7.93 -3.34 -15.59
N ASN A 65 -6.90 -2.86 -14.87
CA ASN A 65 -6.31 -1.51 -15.01
C ASN A 65 -7.35 -0.36 -14.89
N LEU A 66 -8.35 -0.54 -14.02
CA LEU A 66 -9.48 0.34 -13.71
C LEU A 66 -9.25 1.29 -12.51
N TRP A 67 -8.03 1.37 -11.99
CA TRP A 67 -7.70 2.25 -10.86
C TRP A 67 -6.37 3.00 -11.03
N PRO A 68 -6.25 3.85 -12.06
CA PRO A 68 -4.99 4.49 -12.40
C PRO A 68 -4.49 5.50 -11.35
N GLU A 69 -5.38 6.06 -10.53
CA GLU A 69 -5.08 7.05 -9.49
C GLU A 69 -4.45 6.43 -8.24
N LEU A 70 -4.55 5.10 -8.05
CA LEU A 70 -4.11 4.42 -6.83
C LEU A 70 -2.63 4.72 -6.50
N ILE A 71 -1.76 4.61 -7.50
CA ILE A 71 -0.33 4.79 -7.33
C ILE A 71 0.04 6.27 -7.05
N PRO A 72 -0.43 7.25 -7.85
CA PRO A 72 -0.25 8.67 -7.53
C PRO A 72 -0.76 9.06 -6.13
N GLN A 73 -1.94 8.58 -5.72
CA GLN A 73 -2.50 8.90 -4.41
C GLN A 73 -1.68 8.31 -3.27
N LEU A 74 -1.25 7.05 -3.38
CA LEU A 74 -0.38 6.43 -2.37
C LEU A 74 0.96 7.16 -2.22
N LYS A 75 1.52 7.65 -3.33
CA LYS A 75 2.73 8.47 -3.32
C LYS A 75 2.51 9.77 -2.52
N LEU A 76 1.42 10.48 -2.78
CA LEU A 76 1.06 11.70 -2.03
C LEU A 76 0.91 11.42 -0.54
N VAL A 77 0.19 10.36 -0.18
CA VAL A 77 0.00 9.94 1.22
C VAL A 77 1.32 9.66 1.90
N ILE A 78 2.26 9.00 1.21
CA ILE A 78 3.60 8.71 1.77
C ILE A 78 4.38 10.01 2.03
N GLN A 79 4.36 10.94 1.07
CA GLN A 79 5.05 12.23 1.19
C GLN A 79 4.46 13.14 2.28
N SER A 80 3.18 12.96 2.60
CA SER A 80 2.47 13.71 3.63
C SER A 80 2.25 12.94 4.93
N SER A 81 2.80 11.72 5.05
CA SER A 81 2.64 10.89 6.24
C SER A 81 3.46 11.39 7.43
N ASN A 82 3.06 10.96 8.63
CA ASN A 82 3.56 11.48 9.90
C ASN A 82 5.09 11.43 10.11
N LEU A 83 5.82 10.52 9.44
CA LEU A 83 7.29 10.48 9.51
C LEU A 83 7.98 11.50 8.58
N ILE A 84 7.37 11.83 7.43
CA ILE A 84 7.98 12.70 6.40
C ILE A 84 7.56 14.15 6.56
N SER A 85 6.28 14.38 6.85
CA SER A 85 5.70 15.71 7.01
C SER A 85 4.88 15.74 8.31
N PRO A 86 5.54 15.75 9.48
CA PRO A 86 4.86 15.78 10.77
C PRO A 86 3.87 16.96 10.85
N GLY A 87 2.64 16.69 11.27
CA GLY A 87 1.60 17.70 11.47
C GLY A 87 0.77 18.08 10.24
N GLN A 88 1.15 17.68 9.02
CA GLN A 88 0.36 18.00 7.82
C GLN A 88 -0.93 17.16 7.73
N HIS A 89 -0.81 15.84 7.93
CA HIS A 89 -1.91 14.88 7.98
C HIS A 89 -1.68 13.89 9.13
N PRO A 90 -2.02 14.26 10.39
CA PRO A 90 -1.75 13.43 11.56
C PRO A 90 -2.42 12.06 11.51
N GLU A 91 -3.49 11.92 10.73
CA GLU A 91 -4.22 10.68 10.49
C GLU A 91 -3.51 9.71 9.52
N TRP A 92 -2.52 10.18 8.76
CA TRP A 92 -1.78 9.36 7.80
C TRP A 92 -0.52 8.77 8.42
N ASN A 93 -0.63 7.52 8.85
CA ASN A 93 0.50 6.80 9.41
C ASN A 93 1.40 6.21 8.31
N THR A 94 2.70 6.53 8.36
CA THR A 94 3.69 6.01 7.41
C THR A 94 3.71 4.48 7.36
N ILE A 95 3.52 3.78 8.50
CA ILE A 95 3.50 2.30 8.51
C ILE A 95 2.31 1.73 7.75
N ASN A 96 1.17 2.40 7.84
CA ASN A 96 -0.07 1.98 7.17
C ASN A 96 0.07 2.23 5.68
N ALA A 97 0.52 3.43 5.28
CA ALA A 97 0.79 3.78 3.90
C ALA A 97 1.75 2.79 3.22
N LEU A 98 2.86 2.44 3.89
CA LEU A 98 3.80 1.43 3.41
C LEU A 98 3.19 0.02 3.36
N THR A 99 2.31 -0.33 4.30
CA THR A 99 1.62 -1.64 4.28
C THR A 99 0.65 -1.74 3.10
N VAL A 100 -0.10 -0.66 2.83
CA VAL A 100 -1.01 -0.56 1.68
C VAL A 100 -0.20 -0.66 0.39
N LEU A 101 0.83 0.15 0.24
CA LEU A 101 1.73 0.10 -0.91
C LEU A 101 2.36 -1.28 -1.12
N GLN A 102 2.87 -1.90 -0.06
CA GLN A 102 3.44 -3.25 -0.15
C GLN A 102 2.44 -4.24 -0.74
N SER A 103 1.15 -4.12 -0.37
CA SER A 103 0.11 -4.97 -0.93
C SER A 103 -0.17 -4.72 -2.41
N VAL A 104 0.04 -3.48 -2.89
CA VAL A 104 -0.06 -3.12 -4.32
C VAL A 104 1.10 -3.67 -5.14
N VAL A 105 2.32 -3.64 -4.61
CA VAL A 105 3.52 -4.09 -5.35
C VAL A 105 3.75 -5.60 -5.28
N ARG A 106 3.15 -6.30 -4.30
CA ARG A 106 3.33 -7.75 -4.10
C ARG A 106 2.97 -8.59 -5.34
N PRO A 107 1.87 -8.33 -6.07
CA PRO A 107 1.56 -9.06 -7.30
C PRO A 107 2.67 -8.99 -8.36
N PHE A 108 3.44 -7.89 -8.39
CA PHE A 108 4.52 -7.73 -9.37
C PHE A 108 5.63 -8.75 -9.16
N GLN A 109 5.94 -9.07 -7.91
CA GLN A 109 6.98 -10.06 -7.55
C GLN A 109 6.61 -11.46 -8.05
N VAL A 110 5.35 -11.86 -7.85
CA VAL A 110 4.89 -13.23 -8.14
C VAL A 110 4.58 -13.42 -9.62
N ARG A 111 3.97 -12.43 -10.27
CA ARG A 111 3.49 -12.55 -11.65
C ARG A 111 4.49 -12.12 -12.71
N SER A 112 5.67 -11.65 -12.32
CA SER A 112 6.67 -11.08 -13.24
C SER A 112 6.14 -9.94 -14.11
N TYR A 113 5.10 -9.24 -13.67
CA TYR A 113 4.47 -8.13 -14.40
C TYR A 113 4.71 -6.81 -13.67
N MET A 114 5.08 -5.75 -14.39
CA MET A 114 5.16 -4.39 -13.86
C MET A 114 4.22 -3.47 -14.64
N PRO A 115 3.19 -2.87 -14.01
CA PRO A 115 2.33 -1.92 -14.70
C PRO A 115 3.13 -0.72 -15.21
N SER A 116 2.88 -0.28 -16.44
CA SER A 116 3.62 0.82 -17.09
C SER A 116 3.62 2.11 -16.26
N ARG A 117 2.51 2.41 -15.56
CA ARG A 117 2.41 3.57 -14.66
C ARG A 117 3.39 3.51 -13.50
N VAL A 118 3.62 2.31 -12.94
CA VAL A 118 4.62 2.11 -11.88
C VAL A 118 6.03 2.29 -12.43
N LYS A 119 6.29 1.82 -13.66
CA LYS A 119 7.60 2.00 -14.32
C LYS A 119 7.94 3.48 -14.49
N GLN A 120 6.98 4.30 -14.91
CA GLN A 120 7.16 5.75 -15.11
C GLN A 120 7.49 6.49 -13.81
N ILE A 121 6.84 6.14 -12.70
CA ILE A 121 7.04 6.85 -11.43
C ILE A 121 8.16 6.26 -10.56
N LEU A 122 8.79 5.17 -11.00
CA LEU A 122 9.76 4.41 -10.21
C LEU A 122 10.91 5.26 -9.65
N PRO A 123 11.61 6.11 -10.42
CA PRO A 123 12.74 6.89 -9.88
C PRO A 123 12.30 7.80 -8.74
N SER A 124 11.17 8.47 -8.93
CA SER A 124 10.58 9.35 -7.93
C SER A 124 10.13 8.57 -6.68
N PHE A 125 9.65 7.34 -6.88
CA PHE A 125 9.23 6.45 -5.80
C PHE A 125 10.40 5.94 -4.95
N CYS A 126 11.50 5.57 -5.60
CA CYS A 126 12.74 5.21 -4.91
C CYS A 126 13.26 6.38 -4.07
N LYS A 127 13.21 7.61 -4.59
CA LYS A 127 13.61 8.82 -3.85
C LYS A 127 12.79 9.00 -2.56
N ASP A 128 11.47 8.79 -2.62
CA ASP A 128 10.63 8.85 -1.42
C ASP A 128 10.99 7.74 -0.42
N MET A 129 11.26 6.53 -0.88
CA MET A 129 11.69 5.42 -0.01
C MET A 129 13.02 5.70 0.68
N PHE A 130 14.00 6.26 -0.04
CA PHE A 130 15.28 6.68 0.56
C PHE A 130 15.06 7.77 1.59
N ARG A 131 14.24 8.78 1.29
CA ARG A 131 13.88 9.83 2.26
C ARG A 131 13.26 9.26 3.54
N ILE A 132 12.41 8.23 3.43
CA ILE A 132 11.88 7.52 4.60
C ILE A 132 13.02 6.85 5.37
N LEU A 133 13.88 6.08 4.69
CA LEU A 133 14.99 5.38 5.34
C LEU A 133 15.95 6.35 6.04
N ASP A 134 16.27 7.48 5.42
CA ASP A 134 17.14 8.52 5.97
C ASP A 134 16.52 9.19 7.22
N SER A 135 15.19 9.29 7.28
CA SER A 135 14.48 9.83 8.44
C SER A 135 14.48 8.89 9.66
N LEU A 136 14.84 7.61 9.48
CA LEU A 136 14.89 6.64 10.57
C LEU A 136 16.21 6.78 11.34
N ASN A 137 16.18 7.54 12.43
CA ASN A 137 17.29 7.54 13.38
C ASN A 137 17.31 6.22 14.18
N PHE A 138 18.23 5.31 13.84
CA PHE A 138 18.43 4.05 14.54
C PHE A 138 19.29 4.16 15.81
N ASN A 139 20.00 5.28 16.03
CA ASN A 139 20.87 5.42 17.21
C ASN A 139 20.09 5.45 18.54
N SER A 140 18.77 5.63 18.50
CA SER A 140 17.86 5.60 19.65
C SER A 140 17.21 4.22 19.89
N LEU A 141 17.83 3.13 19.42
CA LEU A 141 17.26 1.77 19.37
C LEU A 141 16.91 1.14 20.74
N ILE A 142 17.17 1.83 21.84
CA ILE A 142 17.00 1.32 23.22
C ILE A 142 15.54 1.43 23.72
N GLU A 143 14.68 2.23 23.07
CA GLU A 143 13.28 2.44 23.50
C GLU A 143 12.23 1.68 22.66
N ASP A 144 11.00 1.54 23.18
CA ASP A 144 9.84 0.84 22.58
C ASP A 144 9.52 1.26 21.12
N GLY A 145 9.89 2.49 20.73
CA GLY A 145 9.81 3.01 19.36
C GLY A 145 10.77 2.35 18.34
N SER A 146 11.77 1.62 18.81
CA SER A 146 12.73 0.85 17.99
C SER A 146 12.04 -0.16 17.07
N THR A 147 11.02 -0.84 17.59
CA THR A 147 10.31 -1.89 16.85
C THR A 147 9.51 -1.32 15.68
N MET A 148 9.00 -0.09 15.81
CA MET A 148 8.25 0.59 14.74
C MET A 148 9.18 1.07 13.63
N LYS A 149 10.31 1.70 13.98
CA LYS A 149 11.34 2.14 13.00
C LYS A 149 11.85 0.96 12.18
N LEU A 150 12.19 -0.16 12.82
CA LEU A 150 12.61 -1.39 12.12
C LEU A 150 11.51 -1.95 11.20
N LYS A 151 10.24 -1.89 11.63
CA LYS A 151 9.09 -2.30 10.81
C LYS A 151 8.89 -1.41 9.58
N ILE A 152 9.18 -0.11 9.68
CA ILE A 152 9.16 0.84 8.54
C ILE A 152 10.32 0.49 7.59
N ALA A 153 11.54 0.43 8.10
CA ALA A 153 12.74 0.12 7.33
C ALA A 153 12.60 -1.18 6.54
N LYS A 154 12.19 -2.25 7.21
CA LYS A 154 11.95 -3.56 6.59
C LYS A 154 10.95 -3.47 5.44
N ARG A 155 9.87 -2.70 5.58
CA ARG A 155 8.86 -2.54 4.52
C ARG A 155 9.40 -1.76 3.34
N CYS A 156 10.10 -0.64 3.58
CA CYS A 156 10.75 0.13 2.52
C CYS A 156 11.70 -0.74 1.70
N LEU A 157 12.53 -1.55 2.36
CA LEU A 157 13.45 -2.47 1.68
C LEU A 157 12.70 -3.53 0.86
N ILE A 158 11.65 -4.15 1.40
CA ILE A 158 10.87 -5.15 0.65
C ILE A 158 10.23 -4.53 -0.60
N ILE A 159 9.65 -3.34 -0.48
CA ILE A 159 9.04 -2.62 -1.60
C ILE A 159 10.11 -2.26 -2.64
N PHE A 160 11.24 -1.72 -2.20
CA PHE A 160 12.34 -1.35 -3.07
C PHE A 160 12.87 -2.57 -3.85
N CYS A 161 13.15 -3.68 -3.15
CA CYS A 161 13.54 -4.94 -3.79
C CYS A 161 12.49 -5.42 -4.79
N ALA A 162 11.19 -5.36 -4.45
CA ALA A 162 10.10 -5.73 -5.35
C ALA A 162 10.18 -4.95 -6.68
N LEU A 163 10.34 -3.64 -6.58
CA LEU A 163 10.31 -2.73 -7.72
C LEU A 163 11.58 -2.85 -8.57
N VAL A 164 12.76 -2.82 -7.95
CA VAL A 164 14.05 -2.88 -8.66
C VAL A 164 14.23 -4.22 -9.36
N THR A 165 13.97 -5.34 -8.68
CA THR A 165 14.11 -6.66 -9.31
C THR A 165 13.18 -6.81 -10.51
N ARG A 166 11.98 -6.22 -10.47
CA ARG A 166 11.05 -6.29 -11.62
C ARG A 166 11.40 -5.31 -12.73
N HIS A 167 11.87 -4.11 -12.41
CA HIS A 167 12.32 -3.14 -13.41
C HIS A 167 13.44 -3.73 -14.26
N ARG A 168 14.46 -4.30 -13.61
CA ARG A 168 15.61 -4.95 -14.28
C ARG A 168 15.17 -5.96 -15.35
N LYS A 169 14.18 -6.81 -15.04
CA LYS A 169 13.63 -7.80 -15.99
C LYS A 169 13.05 -7.18 -17.27
N HIS A 170 12.58 -5.93 -17.22
CA HIS A 170 11.94 -5.23 -18.33
C HIS A 170 12.86 -4.21 -19.03
N THR A 171 14.08 -4.02 -18.55
CA THR A 171 15.07 -3.09 -19.15
C THR A 171 16.33 -3.78 -19.65
N ASP A 172 16.64 -4.96 -19.13
CA ASP A 172 17.83 -5.75 -19.53
C ASP A 172 17.51 -6.77 -20.65
N ASN A 173 16.28 -6.73 -21.19
CA ASN A 173 15.84 -7.46 -22.39
C ASN A 173 15.70 -6.48 -23.55
#